data_AF-A0A845FRI0-F1
#
_entry.id   AF-A0A845FRI0-F1
#
_cell.length_a   1.000
_cell.length_b   1.000
_cell.length_c   1.000
_cell.angle_alpha   90.00
_cell.angle_beta   90.00
_cell.angle_gamma   90.00
#
_symmetry.space_group_name_H-M   'P 1'
#
loop_
_entity.id
_entity.type
_entity.pdbx_description
1 polymer ?
#
loop_
_entity_poly.entity_id
_entity_poly.type
_entity_poly.pdbx_seq_one_letter_code
_entity_poly.pdbx_strand_id
1 'polypeptide(L)'
;MLMQFYMHIFVGSPQIAGDGVAGVRDSEGIWEVMFYGKNLFDTERVISREATPYLASYRDATAGFAEVQRTSDYRGIKLNSPREFGINFRYNF
;
A
#
# COMPACT_ATOMS: atom_id res chain seq x y z
N MET A 1 -16.45 30.18 -20.56
CA MET A 1 -15.88 28.84 -20.31
C MET A 1 -16.15 28.51 -18.85
N LEU A 2 -17.04 27.55 -18.58
CA LEU A 2 -17.37 27.13 -17.22
C LEU A 2 -16.43 25.97 -16.84
N MET A 3 -15.98 25.92 -15.59
CA MET A 3 -15.04 24.91 -15.12
C MET A 3 -15.72 24.02 -14.08
N GLN A 4 -15.46 22.71 -14.12
CA GLN A 4 -16.03 21.75 -13.17
C GLN A 4 -14.96 21.28 -12.17
N PHE A 5 -15.31 21.32 -10.89
CA PHE A 5 -14.46 20.86 -9.78
C PHE A 5 -15.08 19.62 -9.14
N TYR A 6 -14.25 18.70 -8.68
CA TYR A 6 -14.69 17.57 -7.87
C TYR A 6 -13.62 17.15 -6.88
N MET A 7 -14.05 16.55 -5.77
CA MET A 7 -13.18 16.01 -4.74
C MET A 7 -13.85 14.77 -4.12
N HIS A 8 -13.09 13.69 -3.99
CA HIS A 8 -13.52 12.48 -3.31
C HIS A 8 -12.45 12.03 -2.33
N ILE A 9 -12.85 11.86 -1.07
CA ILE A 9 -12.01 11.30 -0.02
C ILE A 9 -12.57 9.92 0.31
N PHE A 10 -11.73 8.90 0.20
CA PHE A 10 -12.07 7.52 0.50
C PHE A 10 -11.53 7.17 1.89
N VAL A 11 -12.46 7.10 2.84
CA VAL A 11 -12.19 6.62 4.20
C VAL A 11 -13.04 5.37 4.38
N GLY A 12 -12.42 4.20 4.30
CA GLY A 12 -13.18 2.96 4.49
C GLY A 12 -12.64 1.77 3.73
N SER A 13 -11.55 1.21 4.23
CA SER A 13 -11.31 -0.23 4.20
C SER A 13 -10.20 -0.54 5.22
N PRO A 14 -10.12 -1.77 5.76
CA PRO A 14 -9.00 -2.14 6.64
C PRO A 14 -7.62 -2.05 5.97
N GLN A 15 -7.55 -1.76 4.66
CA GLN A 15 -6.35 -1.72 3.85
C GLN A 15 -5.87 -0.29 3.50
N ILE A 16 -6.69 0.76 3.73
CA ILE A 16 -6.41 2.12 3.22
C ILE A 16 -6.34 3.13 4.36
N ALA A 17 -5.15 3.69 4.56
CA ALA A 17 -4.91 4.79 5.49
C ALA A 17 -5.28 6.15 4.84
N GLY A 18 -6.56 6.30 4.47
CA GLY A 18 -7.09 7.50 3.84
C GLY A 18 -6.49 7.80 2.47
N ASP A 19 -7.26 7.56 1.41
CA ASP A 19 -6.88 7.94 0.05
C ASP A 19 -7.82 9.06 -0.43
N GLY A 20 -7.35 9.91 -1.34
CA GLY A 20 -8.14 11.02 -1.84
C GLY A 20 -7.75 11.44 -3.24
N VAL A 21 -8.72 12.01 -3.94
CA VAL A 21 -8.55 12.63 -5.25
C VAL A 21 -9.26 13.97 -5.29
N ALA A 22 -8.65 14.93 -5.97
CA ALA A 22 -9.25 16.23 -6.25
C ALA A 22 -8.90 16.63 -7.68
N GLY A 23 -9.84 17.17 -8.43
CA GLY A 23 -9.62 17.46 -9.83
C GLY A 23 -10.43 18.62 -10.35
N VAL A 24 -9.96 19.12 -11.48
CA VAL A 24 -10.59 20.17 -12.26
C VAL A 24 -10.61 19.74 -13.72
N ARG A 25 -11.75 19.93 -14.36
CA ARG A 25 -11.92 19.63 -15.78
C ARG A 25 -12.69 20.74 -16.48
N ASP A 26 -12.44 20.86 -17.77
CA ASP A 26 -13.27 21.68 -18.63
C ASP A 26 -14.71 21.15 -18.69
N SER A 27 -15.69 22.06 -18.81
CA SER A 27 -17.10 21.68 -18.91
C SER A 27 -17.42 20.83 -20.14
N GLU A 28 -16.64 20.96 -21.21
CA GLU A 28 -16.79 20.20 -22.46
C GLU A 28 -15.91 18.93 -22.44
N GLY A 29 -15.10 18.72 -21.38
CA GLY A 29 -14.29 17.53 -21.18
C GLY A 29 -13.04 17.45 -22.08
N ILE A 30 -12.64 18.56 -22.71
CA ILE A 30 -11.47 18.64 -23.59
C ILE A 30 -10.18 18.35 -22.81
N TRP A 31 -10.11 18.81 -21.56
CA TRP A 31 -8.97 18.54 -20.69
C TRP A 31 -9.38 18.33 -19.24
N GLU A 32 -8.52 17.63 -18.50
CA GLU A 32 -8.69 17.33 -17.08
C GLU A 32 -7.34 17.27 -16.35
N VAL A 33 -7.29 17.87 -15.17
CA VAL A 33 -6.18 17.77 -14.22
C VAL A 33 -6.71 17.12 -12.95
N MET A 34 -6.08 16.03 -12.53
CA MET A 34 -6.37 15.37 -11.24
C MET A 34 -5.15 15.37 -10.35
N PHE A 35 -5.36 15.60 -9.07
CA PHE A 35 -4.43 15.34 -7.98
C PHE A 35 -4.91 14.11 -7.23
N TYR A 36 -3.99 13.21 -6.88
CA TYR A 36 -4.29 12.08 -6.00
C TYR A 36 -3.28 12.02 -4.86
N GLY A 37 -3.76 11.53 -3.72
CA GLY A 37 -2.94 11.18 -2.58
C GLY A 37 -3.35 9.81 -2.04
N LYS A 38 -2.37 8.96 -1.79
CA LYS A 38 -2.54 7.67 -1.12
C LYS A 38 -1.88 7.70 0.24
N ASN A 39 -2.44 6.96 1.20
CA ASN A 39 -1.92 6.89 2.56
C ASN A 39 -1.67 8.30 3.15
N LEU A 40 -2.70 9.15 3.09
CA LEU A 40 -2.64 10.56 3.48
C LEU A 40 -2.20 10.77 4.93
N PHE A 41 -2.39 9.76 5.78
CA PHE A 41 -2.01 9.78 7.19
C PHE A 41 -0.64 9.12 7.47
N ASP A 42 0.08 8.66 6.44
CA ASP A 42 1.37 7.94 6.55
C ASP A 42 1.36 6.87 7.65
N THR A 43 0.35 6.01 7.60
CA THR A 43 0.20 4.94 8.57
C THR A 43 0.82 3.66 8.03
N GLU A 44 1.68 3.03 8.82
CA GLU A 44 2.16 1.67 8.56
C GLU A 44 1.16 0.64 9.09
N ARG A 45 0.74 -0.28 8.23
CA ARG A 45 -0.19 -1.36 8.56
C ARG A 45 0.20 -2.64 7.86
N VAL A 46 0.01 -3.75 8.56
CA VAL A 46 0.21 -5.08 8.01
C VAL A 46 -0.97 -5.46 7.11
N ILE A 47 -0.72 -5.67 5.82
CA ILE A 47 -1.74 -6.09 4.84
C ILE A 47 -1.78 -7.60 4.64
N SER A 48 -0.66 -8.29 4.92
CA SER A 48 -0.60 -9.76 4.90
C SER A 48 0.46 -10.29 5.85
N ARG A 49 0.21 -11.48 6.39
CA ARG A 49 1.15 -12.24 7.22
C ARG A 49 1.34 -13.62 6.61
N GLU A 50 2.58 -14.11 6.57
CA GLU A 50 2.86 -15.46 6.09
C GLU A 50 2.30 -16.53 7.04
N ALA A 51 1.64 -17.54 6.47
CA ALA A 51 1.06 -18.65 7.23
C ALA A 51 2.13 -19.58 7.80
N THR A 52 3.31 -19.61 7.18
CA THR A 52 4.46 -20.41 7.62
C THR A 52 5.44 -19.55 8.42
N PRO A 53 5.79 -19.95 9.66
CA PRO A 53 6.88 -19.32 10.41
C PRO A 53 8.25 -19.61 9.78
N TYR A 54 9.22 -18.75 10.05
CA TYR A 54 10.60 -19.00 9.64
C TYR A 54 11.20 -20.17 10.42
N LEU A 55 12.17 -20.84 9.79
CA LEU A 55 12.89 -21.96 10.38
C LEU A 55 14.34 -21.53 10.64
N ALA A 56 14.87 -21.92 11.79
CA ALA A 56 16.28 -21.79 12.11
C ALA A 56 16.93 -23.19 12.11
N SER A 57 17.95 -23.37 11.29
CA SER A 57 18.78 -24.59 11.29
C SER A 57 20.00 -24.41 12.19
N TYR A 58 20.31 -25.41 13.00
CA TYR A 58 21.56 -25.48 13.77
C TYR A 58 22.09 -26.93 13.81
N ARG A 59 23.34 -27.08 14.25
CA ARG A 59 23.99 -28.38 14.45
C ARG A 59 23.89 -28.75 15.92
N ASP A 60 23.29 -29.90 16.21
CA ASP A 60 23.11 -30.37 17.59
C ASP A 60 24.22 -31.35 17.98
N ALA A 61 25.11 -30.93 18.88
CA ALA A 61 26.22 -31.75 19.36
C ALA A 61 25.73 -33.01 20.11
N THR A 62 24.55 -32.96 20.74
CA THR A 62 23.97 -34.10 21.46
C THR A 62 23.38 -35.15 20.52
N ALA A 63 23.09 -34.76 19.28
CA ALA A 63 22.65 -35.63 18.19
C ALA A 63 23.77 -35.95 17.19
N GLY A 64 25.04 -35.89 17.61
CA GLY A 64 26.18 -36.20 16.74
C GLY A 64 26.41 -35.18 15.63
N PHE A 65 26.11 -33.90 15.89
CA PHE A 65 26.18 -32.79 14.93
C PHE A 65 25.24 -32.92 13.72
N ALA A 66 24.15 -33.69 13.87
CA ALA A 66 23.05 -33.69 12.91
C ALA A 66 22.44 -32.28 12.77
N GLU A 67 21.87 -31.98 11.59
CA GLU A 67 21.10 -30.75 11.41
C GLU A 67 19.74 -30.89 12.09
N VAL A 68 19.40 -29.90 12.90
CA VAL A 68 18.09 -29.78 13.54
C VAL A 68 17.46 -28.46 13.11
N GLN A 69 16.19 -28.50 12.73
CA GLN A 69 15.39 -27.32 12.42
C GLN A 69 14.47 -27.01 13.60
N ARG A 70 14.44 -25.73 14.01
CA ARG A 70 13.47 -25.22 14.98
C ARG A 70 12.59 -24.17 14.32
N THR A 71 11.30 -24.28 14.58
CA THR A 71 10.33 -23.25 14.23
C THR A 71 10.61 -21.98 15.04
N SER A 72 10.69 -20.85 14.33
CA SER A 72 10.81 -19.53 14.92
C SER A 72 9.44 -18.91 15.16
N ASP A 73 9.36 -17.96 16.09
CA ASP A 73 8.17 -17.12 16.27
C ASP A 73 8.06 -16.00 15.23
N TYR A 74 9.13 -15.76 14.47
CA TYR A 74 9.16 -14.75 13.41
C TYR A 74 8.48 -15.24 12.13
N ARG A 75 7.75 -14.33 11.47
CA ARG A 75 7.02 -14.55 10.21
C ARG A 75 7.23 -13.37 9.29
N GLY A 76 7.19 -13.63 7.97
CA GLY A 76 7.15 -12.57 6.98
C GLY A 76 5.84 -11.78 7.07
N ILE A 77 5.96 -10.46 6.95
CA ILE A 77 4.82 -9.55 6.84
C ILE A 77 5.01 -8.64 5.63
N LYS A 78 3.90 -8.22 5.03
CA LYS A 78 3.90 -7.12 4.05
C LYS A 78 3.16 -5.94 4.65
N LEU A 79 3.72 -4.76 4.44
CA LEU A 79 3.12 -3.49 4.82
C LEU A 79 2.37 -2.90 3.62
N ASN A 80 1.41 -2.03 3.91
CA ASN A 80 0.83 -1.16 2.89
C ASN A 80 1.90 -0.28 2.25
N SER A 81 1.58 0.25 1.06
CA SER A 81 2.46 1.19 0.38
C SER A 81 2.67 2.48 1.21
N PRO A 82 3.86 3.10 1.13
CA PRO A 82 4.11 4.42 1.72
C PRO A 82 3.18 5.50 1.18
N ARG A 83 3.17 6.67 1.84
CA ARG A 83 2.47 7.86 1.33
C ARG A 83 2.96 8.21 -0.08
N GLU A 84 2.01 8.43 -0.98
CA GLU A 84 2.27 8.77 -2.37
C GLU A 84 1.35 9.93 -2.77
N PHE A 85 1.90 10.92 -3.47
CA PHE A 85 1.12 11.98 -4.11
C PHE A 85 1.45 12.02 -5.58
N GLY A 86 0.47 12.35 -6.40
CA GLY A 86 0.70 12.54 -7.82
C GLY A 86 -0.36 13.35 -8.52
N ILE A 87 -0.06 13.64 -9.77
CA ILE A 87 -0.88 14.45 -10.66
C ILE A 87 -1.11 13.64 -11.94
N ASN A 88 -2.33 13.67 -12.46
CA ASN A 88 -2.67 13.16 -13.77
C ASN A 88 -3.18 14.31 -14.62
N PHE A 89 -2.69 14.40 -15.86
CA PHE A 89 -3.22 15.33 -16.86
C PHE A 89 -3.71 14.54 -18.06
N ARG A 90 -4.92 14.84 -18.50
CA ARG A 90 -5.54 14.23 -19.68
C ARG A 90 -6.01 15.31 -20.64
N TYR A 91 -5.78 15.08 -21.92
CA TYR A 91 -6.25 15.91 -23.02
C TYR A 91 -6.92 15.03 -24.07
N ASN A 92 -8.12 15.40 -24.50
CA ASN A 92 -8.91 14.71 -25.52
C ASN A 92 -8.96 15.58 -26.78
N PHE A 93 -8.70 14.98 -27.93
CA PHE A 93 -8.73 15.61 -29.25
C PHE A 93 -10.06 15.34 -29.97
#